data_AF-A0A2N2EHQ8-F1
#
_entry.id   AF-A0A2N2EHQ8-F1
#
_cell.length_a   1.000
_cell.length_b   1.000
_cell.length_c   1.000
_cell.angle_alpha   90.00
_cell.angle_beta   90.00
_cell.angle_gamma   90.00
#
_symmetry.space_group_name_H-M   'P 1'
#
loop_
_entity.id
_entity.type
_entity.pdbx_description
1 polymer ?
#
loop_
_entity_poly.entity_id
_entity_poly.type
_entity_poly.pdbx_seq_one_letter_code
_entity_poly.pdbx_strand_id
1 'polypeptide(L)'
;MTNGQIELHTVLPMWMLMYLSKFIFLFLILTLLFDACLIYIIFKCYGIKMKTEVFIRTITMAWILGFSADIVSLVFLQLTARALKDMDYYNMYSNGISIIVHLATVIISAVLTFFLTRFLFQRVAISTKIAFKMAIIMSILSAPWLFIVPTNTLY
;
A
#
# COMPACT_ATOMS: atom_id res chain seq x y z
N MET A 1 5.48 -13.89 -30.13
CA MET A 1 6.68 -13.79 -29.27
C MET A 1 7.02 -12.31 -29.17
N THR A 2 6.64 -11.67 -28.08
CA THR A 2 7.04 -10.28 -27.78
C THR A 2 7.57 -10.27 -26.36
N ASN A 3 8.85 -9.96 -26.29
CA ASN A 3 9.75 -9.94 -25.14
C ASN A 3 9.08 -9.77 -23.77
N GLY A 4 9.37 -10.69 -22.87
CA GLY A 4 9.04 -10.63 -21.44
C GLY A 4 9.86 -9.56 -20.70
N GLN A 5 9.83 -8.32 -21.17
CA GLN A 5 10.14 -7.17 -20.35
C GLN A 5 8.88 -6.86 -19.58
N ILE A 6 8.85 -7.23 -18.30
CA ILE A 6 7.84 -6.71 -17.39
C ILE A 6 8.16 -5.22 -17.28
N GLU A 7 7.48 -4.41 -18.09
CA GLU A 7 7.69 -2.97 -18.07
C GLU A 7 7.37 -2.47 -16.66
N LEU A 8 8.23 -1.62 -16.10
CA LEU A 8 8.19 -1.20 -14.69
C LEU A 8 6.79 -0.70 -14.24
N HIS A 9 6.01 -0.18 -15.19
CA HIS A 9 4.63 0.26 -15.01
C HIS A 9 3.62 -0.87 -14.68
N THR A 10 4.04 -2.12 -14.80
CA THR A 10 3.19 -3.29 -14.54
C THR A 10 3.39 -3.83 -13.12
N VAL A 11 4.56 -3.58 -12.53
CA VAL A 11 4.94 -4.12 -11.19
C VAL A 11 4.62 -3.12 -10.08
N LEU A 12 4.64 -1.83 -10.39
CA LEU A 12 4.46 -0.78 -9.40
C LEU A 12 2.98 -0.44 -9.24
N PRO A 13 2.49 -0.25 -8.00
CA PRO A 13 1.11 0.14 -7.75
C PRO A 13 0.69 1.32 -8.64
N MET A 14 -0.42 1.15 -9.37
CA MET A 14 -0.85 2.05 -10.45
C MET A 14 -0.88 3.53 -10.03
N TRP A 15 -1.27 3.81 -8.79
CA TRP A 15 -1.28 5.16 -8.24
C TRP A 15 0.09 5.86 -8.19
N MET A 16 1.18 5.12 -7.98
CA MET A 16 2.53 5.69 -8.04
C MET A 16 2.93 6.10 -9.45
N LEU A 17 2.47 5.34 -10.44
CA LEU A 17 2.79 5.55 -11.85
C LEU A 17 1.94 6.68 -12.44
N MET A 18 0.67 6.75 -12.03
CA MET A 18 -0.30 7.74 -12.50
C MET A 18 0.10 9.18 -12.19
N TYR A 19 0.69 9.44 -11.02
CA TYR A 19 0.98 10.81 -10.62
C TYR A 19 2.40 11.27 -10.96
N LEU A 20 3.43 10.41 -10.87
CA LEU A 20 4.82 10.87 -11.08
C LEU A 20 5.77 9.77 -11.60
N SER A 21 5.53 9.21 -12.80
CA SER A 21 6.53 8.36 -13.50
C SER A 21 7.96 8.95 -13.47
N LYS A 22 8.10 10.28 -13.56
CA LYS A 22 9.39 10.99 -13.48
C LYS A 22 9.92 11.20 -12.05
N PHE A 23 9.09 11.09 -11.02
CA PHE A 23 9.47 11.39 -9.64
C PHE A 23 9.12 10.26 -8.67
N ILE A 24 9.15 9.02 -9.15
CA ILE A 24 8.86 7.83 -8.34
C ILE A 24 9.68 7.76 -7.04
N PHE A 25 10.96 8.13 -7.10
CA PHE A 25 11.83 8.14 -5.92
C PHE A 25 11.42 9.20 -4.90
N LEU A 26 11.03 10.40 -5.37
CA LEU A 26 10.51 11.44 -4.48
C LEU A 26 9.26 10.95 -3.76
N PHE A 27 8.38 10.28 -4.50
CA PHE A 27 7.14 9.75 -3.96
C PHE A 27 7.38 8.63 -2.93
N LEU A 28 8.28 7.69 -3.22
CA LEU A 28 8.69 6.64 -2.26
C LEU A 28 9.29 7.23 -0.99
N ILE A 29 10.06 8.32 -1.10
CA ILE A 29 10.59 9.04 0.07
C ILE A 29 9.45 9.67 0.87
N LEU A 30 8.49 10.32 0.20
CA LEU A 30 7.34 10.95 0.88
C LEU A 30 6.47 9.92 1.62
N THR A 31 6.21 8.75 1.02
CA THR A 31 5.45 7.68 1.71
C THR A 31 6.22 7.11 2.90
N LEU A 32 7.53 6.90 2.77
CA LEU A 32 8.37 6.48 3.88
C LEU A 32 8.39 7.51 5.02
N LEU A 33 8.47 8.81 4.69
CA LEU A 33 8.41 9.88 5.68
C LEU A 33 7.05 9.94 6.38
N PHE A 34 5.96 9.70 5.65
CA PHE A 34 4.63 9.65 6.23
C PHE A 34 4.48 8.48 7.20
N ASP A 35 4.92 7.28 6.82
CA ASP A 35 4.94 6.10 7.70
C ASP A 35 5.82 6.31 8.93
N ALA A 36 7.00 6.93 8.73
CA ALA A 36 7.91 7.28 9.82
C ALA A 36 7.23 8.23 10.82
N CYS A 37 6.55 9.27 10.32
CA CYS A 37 5.81 10.24 11.13
C CYS A 37 4.70 9.55 11.92
N LEU A 38 3.92 8.68 11.27
CA LEU A 38 2.83 7.93 11.87
C LEU A 38 3.32 7.02 13.01
N ILE A 39 4.32 6.19 12.74
CA ILE A 39 4.90 5.28 13.72
C ILE A 39 5.52 6.07 14.88
N TYR A 40 6.22 7.18 14.59
CA TYR A 40 6.79 8.07 15.59
C TYR A 40 5.72 8.65 16.53
N ILE A 41 4.64 9.21 15.97
CA ILE A 41 3.54 9.79 16.75
C ILE A 41 2.95 8.72 17.67
N ILE A 42 2.66 7.52 17.14
CA ILE A 42 2.08 6.45 17.94
C ILE A 42 3.04 6.02 19.06
N PHE A 43 4.33 5.84 18.76
CA PHE A 43 5.34 5.49 19.76
C PHE A 43 5.41 6.55 20.88
N LYS A 44 5.35 7.84 20.52
CA LYS A 44 5.32 8.95 21.47
C LYS A 44 4.06 8.94 22.33
N CYS A 45 2.88 8.73 21.73
CA CYS A 45 1.60 8.67 22.46
C CYS A 45 1.52 7.49 23.44
N TYR A 46 2.13 6.35 23.10
CA TYR A 46 2.13 5.16 23.96
C TYR A 46 3.39 5.03 24.85
N GLY A 47 4.29 6.01 24.83
CA GLY A 47 5.51 6.00 25.64
C GLY A 47 6.46 4.85 25.33
N ILE A 48 6.44 4.33 24.10
CA ILE A 48 7.27 3.20 23.68
C ILE A 48 8.70 3.69 23.50
N LYS A 49 9.61 3.22 24.35
CA LYS A 49 11.05 3.47 24.23
C LYS A 49 11.69 2.33 23.44
N MET A 50 12.45 2.68 22.43
CA MET A 50 13.14 1.73 21.56
C MET A 50 14.48 2.30 21.14
N LYS A 51 15.48 1.44 20.92
CA LYS A 51 16.76 1.86 20.35
C LYS A 51 16.52 2.43 18.95
N THR A 52 17.22 3.49 18.59
CA THR A 52 17.08 4.18 17.28
C THR A 52 17.22 3.23 16.10
N GLU A 53 18.17 2.29 16.15
CA GLU A 53 18.38 1.28 15.11
C GLU A 53 17.14 0.38 14.90
N VAL A 54 16.55 -0.08 16.00
CA VAL A 54 15.37 -0.94 15.97
C VAL A 54 14.15 -0.13 15.50
N PHE A 55 14.05 1.14 15.89
CA PHE A 55 13.02 2.05 15.43
C PHE A 55 13.07 2.29 13.92
N ILE A 56 14.24 2.65 13.37
CA ILE A 56 14.44 2.86 11.93
C ILE A 56 14.15 1.57 11.15
N ARG A 57 14.61 0.43 11.65
CA ARG A 57 14.33 -0.89 11.05
C ARG A 57 12.84 -1.22 11.06
N THR A 58 12.12 -0.87 12.12
CA THR A 58 10.67 -1.08 12.23
C THR A 58 9.91 -0.25 11.21
N ILE A 59 10.26 1.03 11.05
CA ILE A 59 9.67 1.90 10.04
C ILE A 59 9.93 1.33 8.64
N THR A 60 11.20 1.04 8.33
CA THR A 60 11.60 0.57 7.00
C THR A 60 10.89 -0.75 6.66
N MET A 61 10.79 -1.68 7.62
CA MET A 61 10.09 -2.95 7.41
C MET A 61 8.59 -2.76 7.27
N ALA A 62 7.96 -1.87 8.06
CA ALA A 62 6.53 -1.59 7.93
C ALA A 62 6.20 -1.04 6.53
N TRP A 63 7.02 -0.11 6.05
CA TRP A 63 6.92 0.47 4.71
C TRP A 63 7.10 -0.59 3.61
N ILE A 64 8.15 -1.42 3.67
CA ILE A 64 8.37 -2.52 2.69
C ILE A 64 7.18 -3.48 2.68
N LEU A 65 6.66 -3.84 3.84
CA LEU A 65 5.53 -4.77 3.95
C LEU A 65 4.24 -4.17 3.38
N GLY A 66 3.95 -2.90 3.66
CA GLY A 66 2.82 -2.18 3.06
C GLY A 66 2.96 -2.11 1.53
N PHE A 67 4.14 -1.74 1.05
CA PHE A 67 4.44 -1.71 -0.38
C PHE A 67 4.26 -3.07 -1.06
N SER A 68 4.69 -4.14 -0.38
CA SER A 68 4.53 -5.51 -0.87
C SER A 68 3.05 -5.90 -0.97
N ALA A 69 2.23 -5.48 0.00
CA ALA A 69 0.79 -5.69 -0.04
C ALA A 69 0.14 -4.97 -1.24
N ASP A 70 0.56 -3.74 -1.53
CA ASP A 70 0.06 -2.99 -2.69
C ASP A 70 0.42 -3.64 -4.02
N ILE A 71 1.64 -4.20 -4.16
CA ILE A 71 2.04 -4.95 -5.36
C ILE A 71 1.14 -6.18 -5.54
N VAL A 72 0.91 -6.94 -4.47
CA VAL A 72 0.04 -8.13 -4.53
C VAL A 72 -1.39 -7.74 -4.95
N SER A 73 -1.92 -6.66 -4.38
CA SER A 73 -3.22 -6.13 -4.78
C SER A 73 -3.26 -5.65 -6.23
N LEU A 74 -2.21 -4.99 -6.71
CA LEU A 74 -2.13 -4.59 -8.12
C LEU A 74 -2.15 -5.80 -9.05
N VAL A 75 -1.41 -6.86 -8.71
CA VAL A 75 -1.42 -8.11 -9.49
C VAL A 75 -2.83 -8.69 -9.52
N PHE A 76 -3.54 -8.68 -8.39
CA PHE A 76 -4.94 -9.07 -8.35
C PHE A 76 -5.82 -8.22 -9.29
N LEU A 77 -5.70 -6.90 -9.24
CA LEU A 77 -6.44 -5.98 -10.11
C LEU A 77 -6.16 -6.24 -11.60
N GLN A 78 -4.90 -6.47 -11.95
CA GLN A 78 -4.49 -6.71 -13.32
C GLN A 78 -4.97 -8.07 -13.85
N LEU A 79 -4.91 -9.12 -13.03
CA LEU A 79 -5.39 -10.45 -13.41
C LEU A 79 -6.92 -10.45 -13.58
N THR A 80 -7.64 -9.75 -12.69
CA THR A 80 -9.10 -9.63 -12.80
C THR A 80 -9.52 -8.79 -14.00
N ALA A 81 -8.83 -7.70 -14.31
CA ALA A 81 -9.07 -6.92 -15.53
C ALA A 81 -8.89 -7.75 -16.82
N ARG A 82 -7.93 -8.67 -16.84
CA ARG A 82 -7.73 -9.59 -17.98
C ARG A 82 -8.78 -10.69 -18.06
N ALA A 83 -9.28 -11.15 -16.92
CA ALA A 83 -10.27 -12.22 -16.84
C ALA A 83 -11.71 -11.74 -17.11
N LEU A 84 -12.03 -10.51 -16.69
CA LEU A 84 -13.36 -9.92 -16.78
C LEU A 84 -13.37 -8.85 -17.89
N LYS A 85 -13.92 -9.18 -19.07
CA LYS A 85 -13.91 -8.28 -20.24
C LYS A 85 -14.60 -6.94 -20.00
N ASP A 86 -15.60 -6.90 -19.13
CA ASP A 86 -16.35 -5.69 -18.81
C ASP A 86 -15.67 -4.86 -17.71
N MET A 87 -14.56 -5.30 -17.14
CA MET A 87 -13.85 -4.58 -16.09
C MET A 87 -12.90 -3.56 -16.73
N ASP A 88 -13.06 -2.29 -16.37
CA ASP A 88 -12.16 -1.21 -16.75
C ASP A 88 -11.07 -1.05 -15.69
N TYR A 89 -9.84 -1.30 -16.09
CA TYR A 89 -8.66 -1.20 -15.23
C TYR A 89 -8.29 0.24 -14.84
N TYR A 90 -8.68 1.22 -15.65
CA TYR A 90 -8.27 2.62 -15.52
C TYR A 90 -9.36 3.50 -14.90
N ASN A 91 -10.62 3.08 -14.97
CA ASN A 91 -11.72 3.83 -14.40
C ASN A 91 -12.64 2.95 -13.57
N MET A 92 -12.48 3.06 -12.25
CA MET A 92 -13.35 2.41 -11.27
C MET A 92 -14.84 2.72 -11.52
N TYR A 93 -15.20 3.92 -11.97
CA TYR A 93 -16.60 4.37 -12.11
C TYR A 93 -17.23 4.06 -13.47
N SER A 94 -16.52 3.34 -14.34
CA SER A 94 -17.03 2.95 -15.66
C SER A 94 -18.29 2.06 -15.59
N ASN A 95 -18.33 1.12 -14.63
CA ASN A 95 -19.43 0.20 -14.40
C ASN A 95 -19.33 -0.47 -13.03
N GLY A 96 -20.38 -1.19 -12.63
CA GLY A 96 -20.46 -1.82 -11.32
C GLY A 96 -19.39 -2.88 -11.05
N ILE A 97 -18.94 -3.62 -12.07
CA ILE A 97 -17.87 -4.64 -11.92
C ILE A 97 -16.56 -3.94 -11.58
N SER A 98 -16.21 -2.87 -12.31
CA SER A 98 -15.02 -2.06 -12.05
C SER A 98 -15.01 -1.49 -10.64
N ILE A 99 -16.15 -0.99 -10.15
CA ILE A 99 -16.31 -0.51 -8.76
C ILE A 99 -15.97 -1.62 -7.76
N ILE A 100 -16.59 -2.79 -7.91
CA ILE A 100 -16.41 -3.91 -6.99
C ILE A 100 -14.95 -4.37 -6.96
N VAL A 101 -14.32 -4.52 -8.13
CA VAL A 101 -12.95 -5.03 -8.23
C VAL A 101 -11.91 -4.04 -7.68
N HIS A 102 -12.07 -2.73 -7.92
CA HIS A 102 -11.18 -1.73 -7.34
C HIS A 102 -11.32 -1.66 -5.82
N LEU A 103 -12.55 -1.68 -5.28
CA LEU A 103 -12.77 -1.74 -3.83
C LEU A 103 -12.17 -3.02 -3.23
N ALA A 104 -12.38 -4.17 -3.87
CA ALA A 104 -11.77 -5.43 -3.45
C ALA A 104 -10.24 -5.33 -3.42
N THR A 105 -9.64 -4.69 -4.41
CA THR A 105 -8.19 -4.46 -4.50
C THR A 105 -7.67 -3.63 -3.32
N VAL A 106 -8.34 -2.52 -2.99
CA VAL A 106 -8.01 -1.68 -1.83
C VAL A 106 -8.16 -2.46 -0.53
N ILE A 107 -9.25 -3.22 -0.39
CA ILE A 107 -9.52 -4.05 0.79
C ILE A 107 -8.43 -5.12 0.95
N ILE A 108 -8.04 -5.80 -0.12
CA ILE A 108 -6.95 -6.80 -0.09
C ILE A 108 -5.66 -6.16 0.39
N SER A 109 -5.31 -4.96 -0.10
CA SER A 109 -4.07 -4.27 0.33
C SER A 109 -4.14 -3.92 1.81
N ALA A 110 -5.25 -3.33 2.26
CA ALA A 110 -5.44 -2.98 3.66
C ALA A 110 -5.37 -4.22 4.58
N VAL A 111 -6.03 -5.31 4.21
CA VAL A 111 -6.03 -6.57 4.98
C VAL A 111 -4.62 -7.17 5.05
N LEU A 112 -3.91 -7.24 3.94
CA LEU A 112 -2.52 -7.74 3.91
C LEU A 112 -1.61 -6.85 4.75
N THR A 113 -1.67 -5.54 4.56
CA THR A 113 -0.90 -4.55 5.34
C THR A 113 -1.17 -4.70 6.82
N PHE A 114 -2.44 -4.87 7.23
CA PHE A 114 -2.81 -5.11 8.62
C PHE A 114 -2.13 -6.35 9.19
N PHE A 115 -2.22 -7.50 8.51
CA PHE A 115 -1.64 -8.74 9.04
C PHE A 115 -0.11 -8.69 9.09
N LEU A 116 0.53 -8.16 8.05
CA LEU A 116 1.98 -8.06 7.95
C LEU A 116 2.56 -7.09 8.99
N THR A 117 1.98 -5.89 9.12
CA THR A 117 2.44 -4.89 10.08
C THR A 117 2.11 -5.30 11.53
N ARG A 118 0.96 -5.95 11.78
CA ARG A 118 0.64 -6.51 13.09
C ARG A 118 1.68 -7.54 13.53
N PHE A 119 2.02 -8.46 12.64
CA PHE A 119 3.06 -9.46 12.90
C PHE A 119 4.41 -8.79 13.19
N LEU A 120 4.79 -7.80 12.39
CA LEU A 120 6.00 -7.01 12.61
C LEU A 120 6.00 -6.37 14.00
N PHE A 121 4.98 -5.60 14.36
CA PHE A 121 4.92 -4.86 15.63
C PHE A 121 4.96 -5.79 16.85
N GLN A 122 4.33 -6.96 16.77
CA GLN A 122 4.41 -7.98 17.83
C GLN A 122 5.83 -8.51 18.02
N ARG A 123 6.66 -8.57 16.96
CA ARG A 123 8.06 -9.01 17.02
C ARG A 123 9.00 -7.95 17.63
N VAL A 124 8.62 -6.68 17.63
CA VAL A 124 9.45 -5.59 18.17
C VAL A 124 9.11 -5.26 19.64
N ALA A 125 8.66 -6.25 20.41
CA ALA A 125 8.31 -6.14 21.83
C ALA A 125 7.21 -5.10 22.15
N ILE A 126 6.34 -4.78 21.19
CA ILE A 126 5.16 -3.96 21.42
C ILE A 126 4.03 -4.87 21.95
N SER A 127 3.28 -4.40 22.95
CA SER A 127 2.15 -5.16 23.47
C SER A 127 1.13 -5.48 22.37
N THR A 128 0.53 -6.67 22.42
CA THR A 128 -0.44 -7.15 21.42
C THR A 128 -1.57 -6.15 21.14
N LYS A 129 -2.05 -5.44 22.17
CA LYS A 129 -3.10 -4.43 22.04
C LYS A 129 -2.62 -3.21 21.25
N ILE A 130 -1.41 -2.73 21.49
CA ILE A 130 -0.85 -1.58 20.77
C ILE A 130 -0.50 -1.99 19.34
N ALA A 131 0.12 -3.16 19.15
CA ALA A 131 0.44 -3.69 17.82
C ALA A 131 -0.81 -3.82 16.92
N PHE A 132 -1.94 -4.27 17.49
CA PHE A 132 -3.22 -4.33 16.78
C PHE A 132 -3.71 -2.93 16.35
N LYS A 133 -3.72 -1.96 17.27
CA LYS A 133 -4.13 -0.58 16.96
C LYS A 133 -3.22 0.06 15.90
N MET A 134 -1.91 -0.12 16.04
CA MET A 134 -0.93 0.36 15.06
C MET A 134 -1.18 -0.23 13.69
N ALA A 135 -1.39 -1.54 13.60
CA ALA A 135 -1.65 -2.21 12.34
C ALA A 135 -2.93 -1.70 11.66
N ILE A 136 -4.01 -1.44 12.42
CA ILE A 136 -5.23 -0.84 11.86
C ILE A 136 -4.95 0.54 11.29
N ILE A 137 -4.26 1.39 12.06
CA ILE A 137 -3.94 2.76 11.61
C ILE A 137 -3.10 2.70 10.34
N MET A 138 -2.05 1.88 10.31
CA MET A 138 -1.19 1.70 9.14
C MET A 138 -1.98 1.16 7.95
N SER A 139 -2.82 0.14 8.12
CA SER A 139 -3.58 -0.45 7.01
C SER A 139 -4.61 0.48 6.41
N ILE A 140 -5.17 1.41 7.19
CA ILE A 140 -6.12 2.39 6.68
C ILE A 140 -5.36 3.53 6.01
N LEU A 141 -4.37 4.12 6.68
CA LEU A 141 -3.74 5.33 6.16
C LEU A 141 -2.79 5.06 4.99
N SER A 142 -2.20 3.87 4.93
CA SER A 142 -1.29 3.46 3.86
C SER A 142 -2.00 2.70 2.73
N ALA A 143 -3.32 2.52 2.81
CA ALA A 143 -4.07 1.88 1.74
C ALA A 143 -3.96 2.69 0.44
N PRO A 144 -4.03 2.02 -0.73
CA PRO A 144 -3.85 2.66 -2.02
C PRO A 144 -5.13 3.39 -2.46
N TRP A 145 -5.56 4.39 -1.69
CA TRP A 145 -6.82 5.14 -1.91
C TRP A 145 -6.93 5.76 -3.30
N LEU A 146 -5.79 6.02 -3.94
CA LEU A 146 -5.74 6.52 -5.30
C LEU A 146 -6.28 5.53 -6.35
N PHE A 147 -6.43 4.23 -6.04
CA PHE A 147 -7.21 3.30 -6.89
C PHE A 147 -8.68 3.68 -7.01
N ILE A 148 -9.20 4.51 -6.11
CA ILE A 148 -10.57 5.02 -6.18
C ILE A 148 -10.64 6.25 -7.10
N VAL A 149 -9.52 6.93 -7.35
CA VAL A 149 -9.51 8.16 -8.14
C VAL A 149 -9.52 7.84 -9.64
N PRO A 150 -10.44 8.43 -10.43
CA PRO A 150 -10.50 8.19 -11.88
C PRO A 150 -9.19 8.64 -12.57
N THR A 151 -8.54 7.73 -13.29
CA THR A 151 -7.27 8.04 -13.97
C THR A 151 -7.43 8.90 -15.22
N ASN A 152 -8.64 8.96 -15.79
CA ASN A 152 -9.01 9.77 -16.96
C ASN A 152 -8.94 11.29 -16.72
N THR A 153 -8.75 11.74 -15.49
CA THR A 153 -8.50 13.16 -15.17
C THR A 153 -7.02 13.54 -15.33
N LEU A 154 -6.13 12.56 -15.52
CA LEU A 154 -4.68 12.73 -15.52
C LEU A 154 -4.04 12.65 -16.91
N TYR A 155 -4.84 12.40 -17.96
CA TYR A 155 -4.41 12.34 -19.37
C TYR A 155 -5.30 13.21 -20.25
#